data_AF-A0A5B8TEQ2-F1
#
_entry.id   AF-A0A5B8TEQ2-F1
#
_cell.length_a   1.000
_cell.length_b   1.000
_cell.length_c   1.000
_cell.angle_alpha   90.00
_cell.angle_beta   90.00
_cell.angle_gamma   90.00
#
_symmetry.space_group_name_H-M   'P 1'
#
loop_
_entity.id
_entity.type
_entity.pdbx_description
1 polymer ?
#
loop_
_entity_poly.entity_id
_entity_poly.type
_entity_poly.pdbx_seq_one_letter_code
_entity_poly.pdbx_strand_id
1 'polypeptide(L)'
;MAAANVAEKVAKIDSALVDQAVKLIEEKGYVTRKDFAKLQDDDWAKQFTTQISDAFHAADEAPYIYYERFDFLDHEITGIIFDMDQLKTRVAAGQKLGEVLGLKSF
;
A
#
# COMPACT_ATOMS: atom_id res chain seq x y z
N MET A 1 38.00 -3.62 13.05
CA MET A 1 36.64 -4.13 13.32
C MET A 1 35.77 -3.67 12.16
N ALA A 2 35.40 -4.57 11.26
CA ALA A 2 34.50 -4.24 10.16
C ALA A 2 33.08 -4.59 10.60
N ALA A 3 32.21 -3.60 10.69
CA ALA A 3 30.77 -3.80 10.85
C ALA A 3 30.22 -4.39 9.55
N ALA A 4 30.24 -5.71 9.46
CA ALA A 4 29.65 -6.42 8.34
C ALA A 4 28.13 -6.44 8.50
N ASN A 5 27.47 -5.62 7.68
CA ASN A 5 26.14 -5.82 7.08
C ASN A 5 25.07 -6.42 8.00
N VAL A 6 24.40 -5.57 8.78
CA VAL A 6 23.01 -5.83 9.20
C VAL A 6 22.09 -5.23 8.14
N ALA A 7 22.11 -5.83 6.95
CA ALA A 7 20.98 -5.77 6.04
C ALA A 7 20.43 -7.19 6.04
N GLU A 8 19.65 -7.51 7.07
CA GLU A 8 18.80 -8.69 7.04
C GLU A 8 18.11 -8.71 5.69
N LYS A 9 18.29 -9.82 4.95
CA LYS A 9 17.52 -10.13 3.76
C LYS A 9 16.06 -10.23 4.19
N VAL A 10 15.37 -9.10 4.28
CA VAL A 10 13.92 -9.04 4.36
C VAL A 10 13.43 -9.73 3.10
N ALA A 11 12.70 -10.82 3.25
CA ALA A 11 12.27 -11.65 2.13
C ALA A 11 11.54 -10.76 1.11
N LYS A 12 12.14 -10.53 -0.07
CA LYS A 12 11.53 -9.69 -1.10
C LYS A 12 10.15 -10.24 -1.44
N ILE A 13 9.18 -9.36 -1.54
CA ILE A 13 7.86 -9.72 -2.06
C ILE A 13 8.05 -9.99 -3.55
N ASP A 14 7.30 -10.95 -4.08
CA ASP A 14 7.37 -11.30 -5.50
C ASP A 14 7.18 -10.05 -6.36
N SER A 15 8.11 -9.81 -7.29
CA SER A 15 8.06 -8.67 -8.21
C SER A 15 6.78 -8.66 -9.04
N ALA A 16 6.21 -9.83 -9.37
CA ALA A 16 4.95 -9.90 -10.10
C ALA A 16 3.78 -9.25 -9.35
N LEU A 17 3.77 -9.35 -8.01
CA LEU A 17 2.77 -8.69 -7.18
C LEU A 17 2.99 -7.17 -7.16
N VAL A 18 4.26 -6.74 -7.10
CA VAL A 18 4.62 -5.32 -7.12
C VAL A 18 4.20 -4.69 -8.46
N ASP A 19 4.52 -5.32 -9.59
CA ASP A 19 4.13 -4.86 -10.92
C ASP A 19 2.61 -4.79 -11.09
N GLN A 20 1.88 -5.76 -10.51
CA GLN A 20 0.42 -5.73 -10.50
C GLN A 20 -0.11 -4.55 -9.68
N ALA A 21 0.47 -4.27 -8.52
CA ALA A 21 0.05 -3.15 -7.68
C ALA A 21 0.35 -1.80 -8.33
N VAL A 22 1.52 -1.64 -8.96
CA VAL A 22 1.88 -0.44 -9.72
C VAL A 22 0.82 -0.15 -10.78
N LYS A 23 0.49 -1.14 -11.63
CA LYS A 23 -0.55 -0.98 -12.66
C LYS A 23 -1.91 -0.58 -12.10
N LEU A 24 -2.33 -1.21 -11.00
CA LEU A 24 -3.60 -0.88 -10.36
C LEU A 24 -3.58 0.54 -9.75
N ILE A 25 -2.45 0.97 -9.20
CA ILE A 25 -2.30 2.33 -8.67
C ILE A 25 -2.29 3.35 -9.80
N GLU A 26 -1.62 3.09 -10.93
CA GLU A 26 -1.69 3.94 -12.12
C GLU A 26 -3.11 4.06 -12.68
N GLU A 27 -3.87 2.96 -12.67
CA GLU A 27 -5.22 2.91 -13.27
C GLU A 27 -6.30 3.54 -12.39
N LYS A 28 -6.31 3.22 -11.08
CA LYS A 28 -7.39 3.61 -10.16
C LYS A 28 -6.91 4.37 -8.92
N GLY A 29 -5.61 4.57 -8.74
CA GLY A 29 -5.03 5.38 -7.66
C GLY A 29 -4.83 4.66 -6.33
N TYR A 30 -5.18 3.39 -6.20
CA TYR A 30 -5.07 2.64 -4.95
C TYR A 30 -5.15 1.13 -5.10
N VAL A 31 -4.74 0.41 -4.05
CA VAL A 31 -4.98 -1.03 -3.86
C VAL A 31 -5.43 -1.31 -2.43
N THR A 32 -6.27 -2.33 -2.28
CA THR A 32 -6.83 -2.75 -0.99
C THR A 32 -6.68 -4.25 -0.79
N ARG A 33 -7.10 -4.75 0.38
CA ARG A 33 -7.16 -6.20 0.64
C ARG A 33 -8.02 -7.00 -0.35
N LYS A 34 -8.91 -6.36 -1.12
CA LYS A 34 -9.62 -7.04 -2.22
C LYS A 34 -8.70 -7.41 -3.39
N ASP A 35 -7.67 -6.59 -3.61
CA ASP A 35 -6.66 -6.83 -4.63
C ASP A 35 -5.54 -7.73 -4.09
N PHE A 36 -5.11 -7.48 -2.84
CA PHE A 36 -4.04 -8.23 -2.17
C PHE A 36 -4.43 -8.57 -0.74
N ALA A 37 -4.90 -9.80 -0.48
CA ALA A 37 -5.39 -10.22 0.84
C ALA A 37 -4.39 -9.99 2.00
N LYS A 38 -3.09 -10.05 1.71
CA LYS A 38 -2.01 -9.81 2.70
C LYS A 38 -1.90 -8.36 3.16
N LEU A 39 -2.62 -7.41 2.56
CA LEU A 39 -2.69 -6.02 3.07
C LEU A 39 -3.36 -5.90 4.45
N GLN A 40 -3.98 -6.97 4.97
CA GLN A 40 -4.39 -7.01 6.38
C GLN A 40 -3.22 -7.19 7.35
N ASP A 41 -2.09 -7.74 6.89
CA ASP A 41 -0.87 -7.86 7.66
C ASP A 41 -0.06 -6.55 7.54
N ASP A 42 0.13 -5.89 8.69
CA ASP A 42 0.71 -4.54 8.73
C ASP A 42 2.17 -4.51 8.30
N ASP A 43 2.95 -5.50 8.71
CA ASP A 43 4.38 -5.59 8.39
C ASP A 43 4.55 -5.91 6.91
N TRP A 44 3.73 -6.83 6.38
CA TRP A 44 3.70 -7.13 4.96
C TRP A 44 3.29 -5.91 4.13
N ALA A 45 2.23 -5.19 4.53
CA ALA A 45 1.73 -4.02 3.80
C ALA A 45 2.76 -2.89 3.74
N LYS A 46 3.46 -2.60 4.85
CA LYS A 46 4.55 -1.62 4.87
C LYS A 46 5.67 -2.01 3.91
N GLN A 47 6.11 -3.28 3.97
CA GLN A 47 7.15 -3.78 3.09
C GLN A 47 6.74 -3.75 1.60
N PHE A 48 5.47 -4.02 1.31
CA PHE A 48 4.92 -3.96 -0.04
C PHE A 48 4.87 -2.53 -0.56
N THR A 49 4.45 -1.58 0.28
CA THR A 49 4.42 -0.14 -0.03
C THR A 49 5.80 0.39 -0.40
N THR A 50 6.84 0.01 0.35
CA THR A 50 8.23 0.39 0.03
C THR A 50 8.63 -0.15 -1.35
N GLN A 51 8.35 -1.42 -1.65
CA GLN A 51 8.71 -2.01 -2.94
C GLN A 51 7.94 -1.41 -4.12
N ILE A 52 6.67 -1.04 -3.93
CA ILE A 52 5.88 -0.31 -4.92
C ILE A 52 6.49 1.07 -5.18
N SER A 53 6.81 1.81 -4.11
CA SER A 53 7.47 3.11 -4.21
C SER A 53 8.79 3.00 -4.96
N ASP A 54 9.64 2.02 -4.63
CA ASP A 54 10.90 1.76 -5.32
C ASP A 54 10.70 1.45 -6.81
N ALA A 55 9.65 0.70 -7.16
CA ALA A 55 9.32 0.35 -8.55
C ALA A 55 8.93 1.58 -9.37
N PHE A 56 8.14 2.50 -8.79
CA PHE A 56 7.82 3.77 -9.45
C PHE A 56 9.07 4.62 -9.66
N HIS A 57 9.93 4.77 -8.65
CA HIS A 57 11.17 5.55 -8.77
C HIS A 57 12.09 4.98 -9.85
N ALA A 58 12.11 3.66 -10.04
CA ALA A 58 12.88 3.01 -11.11
C ALA A 58 12.32 3.29 -12.52
N ALA A 59 11.03 3.63 -12.63
CA ALA A 59 10.37 4.01 -13.88
C ALA A 59 10.49 5.51 -14.21
N ASP A 60 11.25 6.28 -13.41
CA ASP A 60 11.34 7.75 -13.49
C ASP A 60 10.00 8.46 -13.20
N GLU A 61 9.08 7.74 -12.55
CA GLU A 61 7.82 8.26 -12.03
C GLU A 61 7.95 8.44 -10.50
N ALA A 62 7.48 9.58 -9.97
CA ALA A 62 7.57 9.87 -8.55
C ALA A 62 6.20 10.14 -7.90
N PRO A 63 5.19 9.26 -8.07
CA PRO A 63 3.92 9.39 -7.38
C PRO A 63 4.12 9.23 -5.87
N TYR A 64 3.34 9.98 -5.11
CA TYR A 64 3.46 9.96 -3.66
C TYR A 64 2.65 8.80 -3.06
N ILE A 65 3.24 7.60 -3.07
CA ILE A 65 2.64 6.37 -2.55
C ILE A 65 2.61 6.38 -1.03
N TYR A 66 1.42 6.15 -0.46
CA TYR A 66 1.20 6.13 0.97
C TYR A 66 0.39 4.90 1.40
N TYR A 67 0.72 4.37 2.57
CA TYR A 67 -0.03 3.31 3.24
C TYR A 67 -0.63 3.85 4.53
N GLU A 68 -1.94 3.66 4.69
CA GLU A 68 -2.68 4.09 5.87
C GLU A 68 -3.65 3.00 6.30
N ARG A 69 -3.84 2.90 7.62
CA ARG A 69 -4.85 2.01 8.22
C ARG A 69 -5.95 2.84 8.85
N PHE A 70 -7.17 2.37 8.69
CA PHE A 70 -8.35 3.00 9.27
C PHE A 70 -9.05 2.01 10.19
N ASP A 71 -9.57 2.56 11.28
CA ASP A 71 -10.48 1.87 12.20
C ASP A 71 -11.91 2.24 11.80
N PHE A 72 -12.71 1.24 11.43
CA PHE A 72 -14.08 1.41 10.98
C PHE A 72 -15.08 1.08 12.10
N LEU A 73 -16.29 1.65 12.03
CA LEU A 73 -17.30 1.55 13.10
C LEU A 73 -17.81 0.13 13.35
N ASP A 74 -17.53 -0.82 12.46
CA ASP A 74 -17.86 -2.24 12.57
C ASP A 74 -16.76 -3.07 13.27
N HIS A 75 -15.84 -2.41 13.96
CA HIS A 75 -14.66 -3.01 14.63
C HIS A 75 -13.66 -3.62 13.65
N GLU A 76 -13.69 -3.19 12.38
CA GLU A 76 -12.75 -3.65 11.38
C GLU A 76 -11.59 -2.66 11.19
N ILE A 77 -10.36 -3.15 11.38
CA ILE A 77 -9.16 -2.37 11.11
C ILE A 77 -8.49 -2.91 9.84
N THR A 78 -8.44 -2.09 8.80
CA THR A 78 -7.88 -2.48 7.50
C THR A 78 -7.14 -1.33 6.84
N GLY A 79 -6.28 -1.66 5.87
CA GLY A 79 -5.41 -0.70 5.21
C GLY A 79 -5.68 -0.51 3.71
N ILE A 80 -5.15 0.58 3.20
CA ILE A 80 -5.12 0.97 1.79
C ILE A 80 -3.73 1.48 1.45
N ILE A 81 -3.20 1.07 0.29
CA ILE A 81 -2.05 1.72 -0.33
C ILE A 81 -2.60 2.59 -1.46
N PHE A 82 -2.25 3.86 -1.50
CA PHE A 82 -2.79 4.81 -2.46
C PHE A 82 -1.74 5.81 -2.91
N ASP A 83 -1.93 6.30 -4.14
CA ASP A 83 -1.18 7.40 -4.70
C ASP A 83 -1.84 8.72 -4.29
N MET A 84 -1.12 9.57 -3.56
CA MET A 84 -1.61 10.86 -3.12
C MET A 84 -1.76 11.89 -4.24
N ASP A 85 -1.20 11.67 -5.42
CA ASP A 85 -1.46 12.56 -6.56
C ASP A 85 -2.89 12.37 -7.09
N GLN A 86 -3.44 11.15 -6.98
CA GLN A 86 -4.81 10.80 -7.33
C GLN A 86 -5.78 10.90 -6.14
N LEU A 87 -5.44 10.28 -5.01
CA LEU A 87 -6.18 10.32 -3.75
C LEU A 87 -5.50 11.28 -2.76
N LYS A 88 -5.76 12.58 -2.99
CA LYS A 88 -5.06 13.72 -2.38
C LYS A 88 -5.09 13.81 -0.85
N THR A 89 -5.98 13.08 -0.18
CA THR A 89 -6.10 13.16 1.28
C THR A 89 -6.30 11.79 1.91
N ARG A 90 -5.78 11.63 3.12
CA ARG A 90 -6.04 10.44 3.95
C ARG A 90 -7.52 10.20 4.17
N VAL A 91 -8.31 11.27 4.37
CA VAL A 91 -9.76 11.17 4.53
C VAL A 91 -10.42 10.58 3.29
N ALA A 92 -10.03 11.04 2.09
CA ALA A 92 -10.53 10.48 0.83
C ALA A 92 -10.14 9.01 0.65
N ALA A 93 -8.91 8.64 1.04
CA ALA A 93 -8.46 7.24 1.01
C ALA A 93 -9.27 6.36 1.98
N GLY A 94 -9.53 6.84 3.20
CA GLY A 94 -10.36 6.14 4.18
C GLY A 94 -11.81 5.96 3.73
N GLN A 95 -12.41 7.02 3.15
CA GLN A 95 -13.75 6.95 2.56
C GLN A 95 -13.80 5.96 1.39
N LYS A 96 -12.81 5.99 0.49
CA LYS A 96 -12.72 5.07 -0.65
C LYS A 96 -12.52 3.62 -0.18
N LEU A 97 -11.69 3.40 0.83
CA LEU A 97 -11.49 2.09 1.45
C LEU A 97 -12.81 1.55 2.02
N GLY A 98 -13.56 2.39 2.75
CA GLY A 98 -14.89 2.03 3.27
C GLY A 98 -15.89 1.68 2.17
N GLU A 99 -15.98 2.50 1.12
CA GLU A 99 -16.83 2.26 -0.05
C GLU A 99 -16.48 0.93 -0.73
N VAL A 100 -15.19 0.71 -1.00
CA VAL A 100 -14.71 -0.49 -1.70
C VAL A 100 -14.97 -1.73 -0.87
N LEU A 101 -14.81 -1.69 0.44
CA LEU A 101 -14.98 -2.85 1.33
C LEU A 101 -16.40 -3.01 1.86
N GLY A 102 -17.29 -2.03 1.67
CA GLY A 102 -18.64 -2.04 2.24
C GLY A 102 -18.67 -1.78 3.75
N LEU A 103 -17.64 -1.10 4.28
CA LEU A 103 -17.50 -0.81 5.71
C LEU A 103 -18.17 0.52 6.04
N LYS A 104 -18.64 0.65 7.28
CA LYS A 104 -19.22 1.90 7.77
C LYS A 104 -18.12 2.90 8.07
N SER A 105 -18.06 3.97 7.28
CA SER A 105 -17.15 5.10 7.48
C SER A 105 -17.18 5.62 8.92
N PHE A 106 -16.01 6.07 9.39
CA PHE A 106 -15.76 6.64 10.71
C PHE A 106 -16.35 8.05 10.88
#